data_AF-A0A7C7LCX0-F1
#
_entry.id   AF-A0A7C7LCX0-F1
#
_cell.length_a   1.000
_cell.length_b   1.000
_cell.length_c   1.000
_cell.angle_alpha   90.00
_cell.angle_beta   90.00
_cell.angle_gamma   90.00
#
_symmetry.space_group_name_H-M   'P 1'
#
loop_
_entity.id
_entity.type
_entity.pdbx_description
1 polymer ?
#
loop_
_entity_poly.entity_id
_entity_poly.type
_entity_poly.pdbx_seq_one_letter_code
_entity_poly.pdbx_strand_id
1 'polypeptide(L)'
;MKFFALSCVFLASCSVWYSQDEPVAQMPSPTTLPIVNFAALSGTVVGGGALDASVVATLPDLGFSTIINLQHAEEDGVAAEAEAAAAVGLDYINLPMGGLDFTREQALTVAETVN
;
A
#
# COMPACT_ATOMS: atom_id res chain seq x y z
N MET A 1 -9.07 -7.56 -63.26
CA MET A 1 -10.19 -6.61 -63.13
C MET A 1 -11.14 -7.18 -62.08
N LYS A 2 -11.13 -6.63 -60.85
CA LYS A 2 -12.21 -5.81 -60.24
C LYS A 2 -13.57 -6.57 -60.18
N PHE A 3 -13.86 -7.26 -59.07
CA PHE A 3 -14.64 -6.83 -57.88
C PHE A 3 -16.14 -6.58 -58.18
N PHE A 4 -17.04 -7.39 -57.61
CA PHE A 4 -18.06 -7.01 -56.59
C PHE A 4 -19.18 -8.06 -56.44
N ALA A 5 -19.53 -8.38 -55.17
CA ALA A 5 -20.86 -8.74 -54.63
C ALA A 5 -20.63 -9.56 -53.35
N LEU A 6 -20.41 -8.94 -52.19
CA LEU A 6 -21.43 -8.56 -51.21
C LEU A 6 -22.56 -9.59 -51.06
N SER A 7 -22.39 -10.52 -50.13
CA SER A 7 -23.50 -11.24 -49.50
C SER A 7 -23.16 -11.49 -48.02
N CYS A 8 -24.02 -10.99 -47.14
CA CYS A 8 -23.93 -11.12 -45.69
C CYS A 8 -24.00 -12.59 -45.27
N VAL A 9 -23.00 -13.06 -44.54
CA VAL A 9 -23.18 -14.14 -43.56
C VAL A 9 -22.83 -13.56 -42.20
N PHE A 10 -23.87 -13.22 -41.46
CA PHE A 10 -23.82 -13.04 -40.01
C PHE A 10 -23.49 -14.42 -39.40
N LEU A 11 -22.21 -14.70 -39.20
CA LEU A 11 -21.79 -15.64 -38.17
C LEU A 11 -21.39 -14.79 -36.97
N ALA A 12 -22.27 -14.78 -35.99
CA ALA A 12 -22.09 -14.15 -34.70
C ALA A 12 -20.86 -14.75 -34.01
N SER A 13 -19.67 -14.21 -34.29
CA SER A 13 -18.56 -14.29 -33.34
C SER A 13 -18.89 -13.27 -32.25
N CYS A 14 -19.64 -13.71 -31.26
CA CYS A 14 -19.52 -13.13 -29.93
C CYS A 14 -18.05 -13.36 -29.56
N SER A 15 -17.18 -12.39 -29.88
CA SER A 15 -15.88 -12.28 -29.27
C SER A 15 -16.18 -12.03 -27.81
N VAL A 16 -16.37 -13.13 -27.08
CA VAL A 16 -16.28 -13.17 -25.63
C VAL A 16 -14.96 -12.50 -25.37
N TRP A 17 -15.01 -11.23 -24.97
CA TRP A 17 -13.89 -10.57 -24.35
C TRP A 17 -13.65 -11.41 -23.11
N TYR A 18 -12.74 -12.36 -23.24
CA TYR A 18 -12.14 -13.04 -22.11
C TYR A 18 -11.39 -11.92 -21.40
N SER A 19 -12.02 -11.29 -20.41
CA SER A 19 -11.27 -10.62 -19.36
C SER A 19 -10.38 -11.70 -18.79
N GLN A 20 -9.11 -11.70 -19.19
CA GLN A 20 -8.09 -12.34 -18.41
C GLN A 20 -8.05 -11.51 -17.14
N ASP A 21 -8.79 -11.92 -16.12
CA ASP A 21 -8.44 -11.55 -14.77
C ASP A 21 -7.03 -12.14 -14.59
N GLU A 22 -6.02 -11.28 -14.72
CA GLU A 22 -4.67 -11.61 -14.30
C GLU A 22 -4.79 -12.17 -12.88
N PRO A 23 -4.18 -13.32 -12.58
CA PRO A 23 -4.19 -13.82 -11.22
C PRO A 23 -3.50 -12.77 -10.35
N VAL A 24 -4.30 -11.98 -9.64
CA VAL A 24 -3.80 -11.16 -8.54
C VAL A 24 -3.13 -12.14 -7.61
N ALA A 25 -1.79 -12.09 -7.57
CA ALA A 25 -1.02 -12.95 -6.70
C ALA A 25 -1.66 -12.85 -5.31
N GLN A 26 -2.22 -13.97 -4.83
CA GLN A 26 -2.72 -14.03 -3.48
C GLN A 26 -1.52 -13.71 -2.60
N MET A 27 -1.55 -12.52 -2.00
CA MET A 27 -0.54 -12.15 -1.02
C MET A 27 -0.48 -13.30 0.00
N PRO A 28 0.72 -13.82 0.30
CA PRO A 28 0.87 -14.75 1.39
C PRO A 28 0.17 -14.17 2.62
N SER A 29 -0.55 -15.02 3.37
CA SER A 29 -1.23 -14.67 4.62
C SER A 29 -0.39 -13.67 5.39
N PRO A 30 -0.96 -12.54 5.88
CA PRO A 30 -0.16 -11.46 6.42
C PRO A 30 0.73 -12.05 7.52
N THR A 31 2.04 -11.91 7.35
CA THR A 31 2.98 -12.06 8.46
C THR A 31 2.40 -11.26 9.60
N THR A 32 1.88 -11.94 10.63
CA THR A 32 1.24 -11.25 11.75
C THR A 32 2.36 -10.65 12.58
N LEU A 33 2.69 -9.40 12.28
CA LEU A 33 3.54 -8.59 13.13
C LEU A 33 2.82 -8.33 14.46
N PRO A 34 3.54 -8.23 15.58
CA PRO A 34 2.95 -7.93 16.88
C PRO A 34 2.61 -6.43 17.00
N ILE A 35 1.86 -5.92 16.02
CA ILE A 35 1.41 -4.52 15.91
C ILE A 35 -0.09 -4.50 16.18
N VAL A 36 -0.52 -3.59 17.07
CA VAL A 36 -1.95 -3.43 17.39
C VAL A 36 -2.71 -2.98 16.14
N ASN A 37 -3.91 -3.51 15.91
CA ASN A 37 -4.74 -3.17 14.73
C ASN A 37 -4.04 -3.37 13.38
N PHE A 38 -3.11 -4.34 13.29
CA PHE A 38 -2.38 -4.61 12.05
C PHE A 38 -3.28 -5.21 10.96
N ALA A 39 -3.27 -4.61 9.78
CA ALA A 39 -4.01 -5.07 8.61
C ALA A 39 -3.30 -4.73 7.31
N ALA A 40 -3.48 -5.55 6.28
CA ALA A 40 -3.14 -5.18 4.92
C ALA A 40 -4.18 -4.15 4.40
N LEU A 41 -3.71 -3.01 3.93
CA LEU A 41 -4.54 -1.95 3.35
C LEU A 41 -4.56 -2.02 1.81
N SER A 42 -3.45 -2.48 1.21
CA SER A 42 -3.31 -2.71 -0.22
C SER A 42 -2.25 -3.80 -0.51
N GLY A 43 -1.93 -4.01 -1.80
CA GLY A 43 -0.90 -4.97 -2.24
C GLY A 43 0.51 -4.69 -1.68
N THR A 44 0.80 -3.44 -1.34
CA THR A 44 2.13 -2.97 -0.91
C THR A 44 2.09 -2.22 0.41
N VAL A 45 0.91 -2.06 1.02
CA VAL A 45 0.71 -1.20 2.19
C VAL A 45 0.02 -1.98 3.29
N VAL A 46 0.58 -1.89 4.49
CA VAL A 46 -0.03 -2.35 5.74
C VAL A 46 -0.23 -1.17 6.66
N GLY A 47 -1.18 -1.28 7.58
CA GLY A 47 -1.45 -0.27 8.60
C GLY A 47 -1.59 -0.92 9.96
N GLY A 48 -1.35 -0.14 11.01
CA GLY A 48 -1.46 -0.56 12.40
C GLY A 48 -1.28 0.62 13.34
N GLY A 49 -1.23 0.32 14.64
CA GLY A 49 -0.89 1.27 15.69
C GLY A 49 0.62 1.51 15.79
N ALA A 50 1.02 2.20 16.87
CA ALA A 50 2.41 2.53 17.17
C ALA A 50 3.33 1.29 17.16
N LEU A 51 4.54 1.45 16.62
CA LEU A 51 5.53 0.40 16.57
C LEU A 51 6.43 0.43 17.80
N ASP A 52 6.76 -0.75 18.31
CA ASP A 52 7.90 -0.90 19.20
C ASP A 52 9.20 -0.90 18.38
N ALA A 53 10.27 -0.29 18.91
CA ALA A 53 11.57 -0.24 18.23
C ALA A 53 12.12 -1.63 17.87
N SER A 54 11.80 -2.68 18.65
CA SER A 54 12.18 -4.05 18.35
C SER A 54 11.49 -4.61 17.11
N VAL A 55 10.26 -4.17 16.82
CA VAL A 55 9.53 -4.54 15.60
C VAL A 55 10.16 -3.85 14.39
N VAL A 56 10.50 -2.56 14.51
CA VAL A 56 11.14 -1.78 13.44
C VAL A 56 12.39 -2.48 12.91
N ALA A 57 13.21 -3.04 13.81
CA ALA A 57 14.43 -3.75 13.44
C ALA A 57 14.21 -4.98 12.53
N THR A 58 13.01 -5.57 12.56
CA THR A 58 12.66 -6.77 11.76
C THR A 58 12.04 -6.45 10.42
N LEU A 59 11.59 -5.21 10.19
CA LEU A 59 10.84 -4.83 9.00
C LEU A 59 11.62 -4.97 7.68
N PRO A 60 12.93 -4.67 7.60
CA PRO A 60 13.69 -4.85 6.35
C PRO A 60 13.75 -6.31 5.89
N ASP A 61 13.87 -7.27 6.81
CA ASP A 61 13.89 -8.71 6.51
C ASP A 61 12.56 -9.21 5.94
N LEU A 62 11.48 -8.48 6.21
CA LEU A 62 10.14 -8.73 5.70
C LEU A 62 9.85 -7.98 4.39
N GLY A 63 10.81 -7.20 3.88
CA GLY A 63 10.70 -6.47 2.62
C GLY A 63 10.04 -5.10 2.73
N PHE A 64 9.82 -4.57 3.94
CA PHE A 64 9.38 -3.19 4.11
C PHE A 64 10.55 -2.23 3.90
N SER A 65 10.28 -1.12 3.23
CA SER A 65 11.27 -0.07 2.94
C SER A 65 11.00 1.26 3.65
N THR A 66 9.76 1.50 4.06
CA THR A 66 9.30 2.82 4.49
C THR A 66 8.32 2.71 5.65
N ILE A 67 8.48 3.57 6.66
CA ILE A 67 7.51 3.82 7.72
C ILE A 67 6.91 5.21 7.49
N ILE A 68 5.57 5.26 7.42
CA ILE A 68 4.80 6.50 7.41
C ILE A 68 4.12 6.61 8.78
N ASN A 69 4.65 7.44 9.68
CA ASN A 69 4.07 7.63 11.01
C ASN A 69 3.11 8.82 11.00
N LEU A 70 1.88 8.56 11.45
CA LEU A 70 0.79 9.53 11.49
C LEU A 70 0.66 10.24 12.85
N GLN A 71 1.43 9.84 13.85
CA GLN A 71 1.46 10.47 15.17
C GLN A 71 2.17 11.82 15.13
N HIS A 72 1.81 12.72 16.04
CA HIS A 72 2.57 13.94 16.28
C HIS A 72 3.95 13.61 16.86
N ALA A 73 4.96 14.40 16.49
CA ALA A 73 6.36 14.14 16.84
C ALA A 73 6.60 14.10 18.36
N GLU A 74 5.75 14.77 19.13
CA GLU A 74 5.81 14.85 20.58
C GLU A 74 5.14 13.66 21.29
N GLU A 75 4.48 12.76 20.56
CA GLU A 75 3.86 11.57 21.14
C GLU A 75 4.92 10.53 21.57
N ASP A 76 4.60 9.79 22.63
CA ASP A 76 5.50 8.81 23.23
C ASP A 76 5.90 7.74 22.20
N GLY A 77 7.21 7.52 22.06
CA GLY A 77 7.78 6.49 21.20
C GLY A 77 8.08 6.92 19.77
N VAL A 78 7.57 8.07 19.29
CA VAL A 78 7.81 8.55 17.91
C VAL A 78 9.29 8.77 17.62
N ALA A 79 10.01 9.43 18.54
CA ALA A 79 11.45 9.64 18.39
C ALA A 79 12.24 8.32 18.37
N ALA A 80 11.86 7.36 19.21
CA ALA A 80 12.52 6.04 19.27
C ALA A 80 12.25 5.21 18.01
N GLU A 81 11.04 5.30 17.45
CA GLU A 81 10.68 4.66 16.18
C GLU A 81 11.52 5.24 15.02
N ALA A 82 11.67 6.57 14.96
CA ALA A 82 12.49 7.25 13.96
C ALA A 82 13.98 6.87 14.06
N GLU A 83 14.53 6.82 15.28
CA GLU A 83 15.90 6.36 15.53
C GLU A 83 16.10 4.90 15.12
N ALA A 84 15.14 4.03 15.45
CA ALA A 84 15.18 2.62 15.06
C ALA A 84 15.11 2.45 13.54
N ALA A 85 14.27 3.22 12.86
CA ALA A 85 14.15 3.21 11.40
C ALA A 85 15.47 3.62 10.73
N ALA A 86 16.08 4.70 11.22
CA ALA A 86 17.39 5.16 10.75
C ALA A 86 18.49 4.12 10.97
N ALA A 87 18.47 3.40 12.11
CA ALA A 87 19.46 2.37 12.43
C ALA A 87 19.42 1.17 11.47
N VAL A 88 18.27 0.89 10.86
CA VAL A 88 18.11 -0.23 9.90
C VAL A 88 17.93 0.22 8.45
N GLY A 89 18.07 1.53 8.18
CA GLY A 89 18.03 2.09 6.83
C GLY A 89 16.64 2.10 6.19
N LEU A 90 15.58 2.17 6.99
CA LEU A 90 14.22 2.43 6.49
C LEU A 90 14.03 3.92 6.23
N ASP A 91 13.28 4.25 5.19
CA ASP A 91 12.77 5.60 5.00
C ASP A 91 11.74 5.89 6.11
N TYR A 92 11.89 7.04 6.77
CA TYR A 92 10.99 7.46 7.84
C TYR A 92 10.33 8.78 7.49
N ILE A 93 9.00 8.75 7.36
CA ILE A 93 8.21 9.92 6.99
C ILE A 93 7.17 10.16 8.10
N ASN A 94 7.31 11.27 8.83
CA ASN A 94 6.32 11.68 9.82
C ASN A 94 5.33 12.67 9.21
N LEU A 95 4.09 12.22 9.01
CA LEU A 95 2.97 13.00 8.47
C LEU A 95 1.87 13.08 9.53
N PRO A 96 2.00 13.96 10.53
CA PRO A 96 1.07 14.00 11.66
C PRO A 96 -0.36 14.27 11.21
N MET A 97 -1.29 13.41 11.66
CA MET A 97 -2.72 13.49 11.42
C MET A 97 -3.47 13.00 12.67
N GLY A 98 -3.99 13.92 13.49
CA GLY A 98 -4.88 13.57 14.59
C GLY A 98 -6.36 13.57 14.19
N GLY A 99 -7.20 12.95 15.03
CA GLY A 99 -8.63 12.86 14.76
C GLY A 99 -9.39 14.19 14.80
N LEU A 100 -8.79 15.25 15.38
CA LEU A 100 -9.42 16.57 15.51
C LEU A 100 -8.83 17.62 14.55
N ASP A 101 -7.65 17.37 14.01
CA ASP A 101 -6.93 18.25 13.09
C ASP A 101 -6.80 17.64 11.68
N PHE A 102 -7.50 16.54 11.39
CA PHE A 102 -7.50 15.91 10.07
C PHE A 102 -8.05 16.85 8.98
N THR A 103 -7.18 17.20 8.04
CA THR A 103 -7.49 18.08 6.89
C THR A 103 -7.41 17.33 5.56
N ARG A 104 -8.02 17.92 4.53
CA ARG A 104 -7.93 17.42 3.16
C ARG A 104 -6.49 17.43 2.66
N GLU A 105 -5.75 18.48 3.01
CA GLU A 105 -4.37 18.69 2.59
C GLU A 105 -3.47 17.57 3.13
N GLN A 106 -3.61 17.20 4.42
CA GLN A 106 -2.89 16.06 4.99
C GLN A 106 -3.26 14.74 4.31
N ALA A 107 -4.55 14.51 4.03
CA ALA A 107 -5.00 13.31 3.34
C ALA A 107 -4.38 13.18 1.93
N LEU A 108 -4.23 14.30 1.21
CA LEU A 108 -3.56 14.32 -0.10
C LEU A 108 -2.07 14.01 0.04
N THR A 109 -1.38 14.59 1.02
CA THR A 109 0.04 14.30 1.27
C THR A 109 0.28 12.81 1.53
N VAL A 110 -0.59 12.17 2.33
CA VAL A 110 -0.51 10.72 2.56
C VAL A 110 -0.74 9.95 1.26
N ALA A 111 -1.76 10.33 0.48
CA ALA A 111 -2.05 9.67 -0.79
C ALA A 111 -0.89 9.79 -1.80
N GLU A 112 -0.19 10.93 -1.83
CA GLU A 112 1.00 11.13 -2.66
C GLU A 112 2.21 10.34 -2.15
N THR A 113 2.33 10.12 -0.85
CA THR A 113 3.46 9.39 -0.24
C THR A 113 3.34 7.88 -0.40
N VAL A 114 2.11 7.35 -0.47
CA VAL A 114 1.83 5.92 -0.57
C VAL A 114 1.89 5.38 -2.00
N ASN A 115 1.78 6.25 -3.01
CA ASN A 115 1.81 5.90 -4.45
C ASN A 115 3.23 5.94 -5.04
#